data_AF-A0A0N4YZN5-F1
#
_entry.id   AF-A0A0N4YZN5-F1
#
_cell.length_a   1.000
_cell.length_b   1.000
_cell.length_c   1.000
_cell.angle_alpha   90.00
_cell.angle_beta   90.00
_cell.angle_gamma   90.00
#
_symmetry.space_group_name_H-M   'P 1'
#
loop_
_entity.id
_entity.type
_entity.pdbx_description
1 polymer ?
#
loop_
_entity_poly.entity_id
_entity_poly.type
_entity_poly.pdbx_seq_one_letter_code
_entity_poly.pdbx_strand_id
1 'polypeptide(L)'
;MDSTLFLSLQHQLSAQLDVPAVALYSALMRLFDSLKEPLIPFSLHRDLRVACNDPTALWRIVTSMPPVNAAIFEFLLDYLRELIYQLPSATDQLVAWADALFRGGALLTTLPHLEPRVVALRSLCAYRRDVAIFGSS
;
A
#
# COMPACT_ATOMS: atom_id res chain seq x y z
N MET A 1 16.20 0.96 -13.90
CA MET A 1 15.35 -0.10 -14.45
C MET A 1 14.64 0.47 -15.65
N ASP A 2 14.78 -0.16 -16.82
CA ASP A 2 14.25 0.32 -18.09
C ASP A 2 12.72 0.24 -18.11
N SER A 3 12.06 1.39 -18.26
CA SER A 3 10.60 1.51 -18.40
C SER A 3 10.03 0.69 -19.57
N THR A 4 10.87 0.39 -20.56
CA THR A 4 10.56 -0.48 -21.71
C THR A 4 10.39 -1.96 -21.33
N LEU A 5 11.13 -2.46 -20.34
CA LEU A 5 10.97 -3.85 -19.87
C LEU A 5 9.67 -4.04 -19.09
N PHE A 6 9.26 -3.03 -18.31
CA PHE A 6 8.01 -3.07 -17.56
C PHE A 6 6.80 -3.07 -18.51
N LEU A 7 6.80 -2.18 -19.51
CA LEU A 7 5.76 -2.14 -20.55
C LEU A 7 5.72 -3.43 -21.39
N SER A 8 6.87 -4.00 -21.71
CA SER A 8 6.94 -5.25 -22.49
C SER A 8 6.43 -6.46 -21.71
N LEU A 9 6.77 -6.57 -20.41
CA LEU A 9 6.21 -7.58 -19.51
C LEU A 9 4.71 -7.40 -19.30
N GLN A 10 4.24 -6.15 -19.15
CA GLN A 10 2.82 -5.83 -19.00
C GLN A 10 2.01 -6.21 -20.25
N HIS A 11 2.57 -5.97 -21.44
CA HIS A 11 1.96 -6.34 -22.72
C HIS A 11 2.02 -7.86 -22.99
N GLN A 12 3.05 -8.57 -22.52
CA GLN A 12 3.13 -10.03 -22.63
C GLN A 12 2.18 -10.74 -21.66
N LEU A 13 2.05 -10.26 -20.42
CA LEU A 13 1.12 -10.83 -19.44
C LEU A 13 -0.34 -10.59 -19.86
N SER A 14 -0.67 -9.43 -20.43
CA SER A 14 -2.02 -9.17 -20.96
C SER A 14 -2.33 -9.88 -22.27
N ALA A 15 -1.32 -10.39 -22.99
CA ALA A 15 -1.52 -11.15 -24.22
C ALA A 15 -1.77 -12.65 -23.95
N GLN A 16 -1.36 -13.17 -22.79
CA GLN A 16 -1.58 -14.57 -22.39
C GLN A 16 -2.83 -14.77 -21.53
N LEU A 17 -3.22 -13.75 -20.76
CA LEU A 17 -4.51 -13.67 -20.10
C LEU A 17 -5.33 -12.63 -20.86
N ASP A 18 -6.41 -13.03 -21.53
CA ASP A 18 -7.42 -12.13 -22.12
C ASP A 18 -8.22 -11.39 -21.02
N VAL A 19 -7.48 -10.78 -20.09
CA VAL A 19 -7.98 -10.17 -18.86
C VAL A 19 -7.47 -8.73 -18.85
N PRO A 20 -8.36 -7.73 -18.88
CA PRO A 20 -7.98 -6.33 -18.81
C PRO A 20 -7.16 -6.03 -17.54
N ALA A 21 -6.14 -5.18 -17.65
CA ALA A 21 -5.30 -4.78 -16.51
C ALA A 21 -6.11 -4.22 -15.33
N VAL A 22 -7.21 -3.49 -15.63
CA VAL A 22 -8.18 -3.00 -14.62
C VAL A 22 -8.87 -4.14 -13.87
N ALA A 23 -9.18 -5.25 -14.55
CA ALA A 23 -9.80 -6.41 -13.92
C ALA A 23 -8.82 -7.11 -12.98
N LEU A 24 -7.54 -7.25 -13.37
CA LEU A 24 -6.48 -7.76 -12.50
C LEU A 24 -6.26 -6.86 -11.28
N TYR A 25 -6.17 -5.55 -11.48
CA TYR A 25 -6.05 -4.57 -10.39
C TYR A 25 -7.22 -4.66 -9.41
N SER A 26 -8.44 -4.71 -9.93
CA SER A 26 -9.66 -4.83 -9.13
C SER A 26 -9.73 -6.17 -8.39
N ALA A 27 -9.32 -7.27 -9.02
CA ALA A 27 -9.26 -8.58 -8.41
C ALA A 27 -8.25 -8.62 -7.26
N LEU A 28 -7.07 -8.01 -7.44
CA LEU A 28 -6.05 -7.90 -6.40
C LEU A 28 -6.59 -7.12 -5.19
N MET A 29 -7.25 -5.98 -5.41
CA MET A 29 -7.83 -5.20 -4.32
C MET A 29 -8.93 -5.98 -3.57
N ARG A 30 -9.81 -6.68 -4.30
CA ARG A 30 -10.85 -7.55 -3.71
C ARG A 30 -10.27 -8.72 -2.93
N LEU A 31 -9.13 -9.27 -3.35
CA LEU A 31 -8.42 -10.29 -2.57
C LEU A 31 -8.08 -9.77 -1.17
N PHE A 32 -7.51 -8.57 -1.08
CA PHE A 32 -7.21 -7.95 0.21
C PHE A 32 -8.46 -7.57 1.01
N ASP A 33 -9.55 -7.18 0.35
CA ASP A 33 -10.81 -6.86 1.01
C ASP A 33 -11.55 -8.13 1.52
N SER A 34 -11.26 -9.31 0.95
CA SER A 34 -11.97 -10.58 1.24
C SER A 34 -11.27 -11.53 2.21
N LEU A 35 -10.01 -11.29 2.61
CA LEU A 35 -9.35 -12.04 3.70
C LEU A 35 -10.24 -12.09 4.96
N LYS A 36 -10.04 -13.04 5.88
CA LYS A 36 -10.86 -13.08 7.11
C LYS A 36 -10.57 -11.90 8.06
N GLU A 37 -9.30 -11.50 8.12
CA GLU A 37 -8.81 -10.36 8.90
C GLU A 37 -8.14 -9.37 7.94
N PRO A 38 -8.19 -8.05 8.22
CA PRO A 38 -7.48 -7.07 7.41
C PRO A 38 -5.98 -7.38 7.35
N LEU A 39 -5.34 -7.07 6.22
CA LEU A 39 -3.89 -7.27 6.08
C LEU A 39 -3.14 -6.54 7.19
N ILE A 40 -3.59 -5.33 7.53
CA ILE A 40 -3.12 -4.58 8.68
C ILE A 40 -3.99 -4.93 9.88
N PRO A 41 -3.46 -5.68 10.86
CA PRO A 41 -4.22 -6.11 12.03
C PRO A 41 -4.84 -4.92 12.78
N PHE A 42 -6.08 -5.10 13.25
CA PHE A 42 -6.81 -4.06 14.00
C PHE A 42 -6.04 -3.52 15.21
N SER A 43 -5.22 -4.35 15.85
CA SER A 43 -4.37 -3.95 16.98
C SER A 43 -3.37 -2.85 16.65
N LEU A 44 -2.95 -2.72 15.38
CA LEU A 44 -1.95 -1.75 14.93
C LEU A 44 -2.57 -0.46 14.36
N HIS A 45 -3.89 -0.41 14.20
CA HIS A 45 -4.56 0.74 13.56
C HIS A 45 -4.36 2.03 14.33
N ARG A 46 -4.40 1.97 15.67
CA ARG A 46 -4.17 3.13 16.53
C ARG A 46 -2.74 3.64 16.38
N ASP A 47 -1.78 2.74 16.39
CA ASP A 47 -0.37 3.11 16.34
C ASP A 47 0.00 3.71 14.98
N LEU A 48 -0.51 3.12 13.88
CA LEU A 48 -0.36 3.67 12.54
C LEU A 48 -1.01 5.05 12.40
N ARG A 49 -2.18 5.26 13.02
CA ARG A 49 -2.85 6.55 13.02
C ARG A 49 -2.02 7.63 13.72
N VAL A 50 -1.41 7.30 14.86
CA VAL A 50 -0.56 8.23 15.61
C VAL A 50 0.74 8.52 14.84
N ALA A 51 1.34 7.48 14.24
CA ALA A 51 2.58 7.58 13.50
C ALA A 51 2.42 8.05 12.05
N CYS A 52 1.24 8.45 11.59
CA CYS A 52 0.94 8.61 10.15
C CYS A 52 1.87 9.58 9.39
N ASN A 53 2.47 10.54 10.10
CA ASN A 53 3.44 11.50 9.54
C ASN A 53 4.91 11.20 9.89
N ASP A 54 5.20 10.10 10.59
CA ASP A 54 6.54 9.66 10.97
C ASP A 54 6.92 8.37 10.21
N PRO A 55 7.64 8.47 9.08
CA PRO A 55 8.03 7.31 8.28
C PRO A 55 8.81 6.26 9.07
N THR A 56 9.67 6.70 9.99
CA THR A 56 10.51 5.82 10.81
C THR A 56 9.63 5.00 11.74
N ALA A 57 8.70 5.65 12.46
CA ALA A 57 7.76 4.95 13.33
C ALA A 57 6.83 4.02 12.55
N LEU A 58 6.35 4.43 11.38
CA LEU A 58 5.52 3.58 10.50
C LEU A 58 6.27 2.30 10.10
N TRP A 59 7.52 2.41 9.66
CA TRP A 59 8.30 1.23 9.30
C TRP A 59 8.60 0.32 10.49
N ARG A 60 8.80 0.86 11.70
CA ARG A 60 8.88 0.03 12.92
C ARG A 60 7.59 -0.76 13.17
N ILE A 61 6.43 -0.15 12.96
CA ILE A 61 5.14 -0.83 13.08
C ILE A 61 4.99 -1.92 12.01
N VAL A 62 5.38 -1.64 10.76
CA VAL A 62 5.37 -2.66 9.69
C VAL A 62 6.25 -3.84 10.08
N THR A 63 7.44 -3.61 10.64
CA THR A 63 8.33 -4.69 11.07
C THR A 63 7.84 -5.48 12.29
N SER A 64 6.89 -4.95 13.06
CA SER A 64 6.30 -5.66 14.22
C SER A 64 5.06 -6.47 13.85
N MET A 65 4.57 -6.37 12.61
CA MET A 65 3.48 -7.19 12.10
C MET A 65 3.85 -8.68 12.08
N PRO A 66 2.86 -9.59 12.05
CA PRO A 66 3.13 -10.99 11.72
C PRO A 66 3.95 -11.11 10.44
N PRO A 67 5.00 -11.97 10.38
CA PRO A 67 5.96 -11.98 9.27
C PRO A 67 5.32 -12.11 7.88
N VAL A 68 4.25 -12.91 7.79
CA VAL A 68 3.50 -13.10 6.53
C VAL A 68 2.79 -11.81 6.12
N ASN A 69 2.12 -11.12 7.04
CA ASN A 69 1.45 -9.85 6.76
C ASN A 69 2.47 -8.76 6.37
N ALA A 70 3.60 -8.68 7.10
CA ALA A 70 4.67 -7.75 6.79
C ALA A 70 5.21 -7.98 5.37
N ALA A 71 5.54 -9.21 5.00
CA ALA A 71 6.07 -9.54 3.68
C ALA A 71 5.09 -9.21 2.55
N ILE A 72 3.81 -9.53 2.72
CA ILE A 72 2.77 -9.21 1.74
C ILE A 72 2.56 -7.69 1.64
N PHE A 73 2.58 -6.99 2.78
CA PHE A 73 2.42 -5.54 2.79
C PHE A 73 3.61 -4.81 2.18
N GLU A 74 4.85 -5.25 2.45
CA GLU A 74 6.07 -4.74 1.83
C GLU A 74 6.04 -4.93 0.31
N PHE A 75 5.66 -6.11 -0.17
CA PHE A 75 5.46 -6.37 -1.59
C PHE A 75 4.43 -5.42 -2.21
N LEU A 76 3.30 -5.20 -1.52
CA LEU A 76 2.27 -4.29 -2.00
C LEU A 76 2.76 -2.83 -2.03
N LEU A 77 3.52 -2.39 -1.03
CA LEU A 77 4.13 -1.05 -1.00
C LEU A 77 5.09 -0.86 -2.17
N ASP A 78 5.89 -1.87 -2.50
CA ASP A 78 6.78 -1.84 -3.67
C ASP A 78 5.98 -1.75 -4.98
N TYR A 79 4.91 -2.53 -5.12
CA TYR A 79 4.00 -2.45 -6.27
C TYR A 79 3.35 -1.06 -6.40
N LEU A 80 2.80 -0.52 -5.31
CA LEU A 80 2.15 0.80 -5.31
C LEU A 80 3.13 1.92 -5.63
N ARG A 81 4.35 1.82 -5.11
CA ARG A 81 5.41 2.78 -5.42
C ARG A 81 5.76 2.79 -6.90
N GLU A 82 5.94 1.62 -7.51
CA GLU A 82 6.18 1.51 -8.95
C GLU A 82 4.99 2.03 -9.75
N LEU A 83 3.76 1.68 -9.36
CA LEU A 83 2.54 2.17 -10.01
C LEU A 83 2.45 3.70 -9.98
N ILE A 84 2.70 4.32 -8.83
CA ILE A 84 2.66 5.80 -8.68
C ILE A 84 3.81 6.45 -9.44
N TYR A 85 5.00 5.84 -9.46
CA TYR A 85 6.14 6.34 -10.22
C TYR A 85 5.83 6.39 -11.73
N GLN A 86 5.21 5.34 -12.28
CA GLN A 86 4.82 5.27 -13.69
C GLN A 86 3.57 6.12 -13.99
N LEU A 87 2.64 6.22 -13.04
CA LEU A 87 1.38 6.94 -13.17
C LEU A 87 1.09 7.77 -11.90
N PRO A 88 1.57 9.03 -11.81
CA PRO A 88 1.44 9.84 -10.59
C PRO A 88 0.00 10.05 -10.11
N SER A 89 -0.97 10.08 -11.01
CA SER A 89 -2.40 10.16 -10.69
C SER A 89 -2.93 8.92 -9.95
N ALA A 90 -2.21 7.79 -9.97
CA ALA A 90 -2.54 6.61 -9.17
C ALA A 90 -2.39 6.87 -7.66
N THR A 91 -1.79 7.98 -7.23
CA THR A 91 -1.75 8.40 -5.82
C THR A 91 -3.15 8.49 -5.21
N ASP A 92 -4.17 8.84 -5.99
CA ASP A 92 -5.56 8.92 -5.51
C ASP A 92 -6.13 7.54 -5.15
N GLN A 93 -5.58 6.48 -5.73
CA GLN A 93 -5.97 5.11 -5.42
C GLN A 93 -5.56 4.66 -4.03
N LEU A 94 -4.65 5.39 -3.36
CA LEU A 94 -4.25 5.09 -1.99
C LEU A 94 -5.43 5.16 -1.01
N VAL A 95 -6.50 5.91 -1.34
CA VAL A 95 -7.75 5.91 -0.55
C VAL A 95 -8.40 4.52 -0.59
N ALA A 96 -8.62 3.98 -1.80
CA ALA A 96 -9.21 2.65 -1.97
C ALA A 96 -8.34 1.54 -1.37
N TRP A 97 -7.01 1.66 -1.50
CA TRP A 97 -6.08 0.73 -0.85
C TRP A 97 -6.13 0.83 0.68
N ALA A 98 -6.20 2.02 1.26
CA ALA A 98 -6.36 2.17 2.70
C ALA A 98 -7.64 1.51 3.20
N ASP A 99 -8.74 1.60 2.45
CA ASP A 99 -9.98 0.92 2.81
C ASP A 99 -9.86 -0.61 2.75
N ALA A 100 -9.29 -1.15 1.68
CA ALA A 100 -9.11 -2.60 1.54
C ALA A 100 -8.14 -3.19 2.59
N LEU A 101 -7.09 -2.46 2.96
CA LEU A 101 -6.02 -2.98 3.82
C LEU A 101 -6.32 -2.89 5.31
N PHE A 102 -7.00 -1.82 5.73
CA PHE A 102 -7.36 -1.62 7.13
C PHE A 102 -8.76 -2.18 7.43
N ARG A 103 -9.68 -2.16 6.46
CA ARG A 103 -11.11 -2.51 6.60
C ARG A 103 -11.81 -1.86 7.78
N GLY A 104 -12.45 -0.73 7.47
CA GLY A 104 -13.03 0.13 8.49
C GLY A 104 -12.02 1.16 8.98
N GLY A 105 -12.56 2.28 9.45
CA GLY A 105 -11.75 3.40 9.91
C GLY A 105 -12.06 4.72 9.24
N ALA A 106 -12.96 4.77 8.24
CA ALA A 106 -13.50 6.01 7.69
C ALA A 106 -14.09 6.84 8.83
N LEU A 107 -13.25 7.67 9.44
CA LEU A 107 -13.71 8.88 10.07
C LEU A 107 -14.46 9.61 8.96
N LEU A 108 -15.64 10.13 9.28
CA LEU A 108 -16.41 11.02 8.43
C LEU A 108 -15.63 12.32 8.22
N THR A 109 -14.45 12.23 7.61
CA THR A 109 -13.62 13.36 7.23
C THR A 109 -14.16 13.82 5.88
N THR A 110 -14.30 15.13 5.74
CA THR A 110 -14.69 15.75 4.47
C THR A 110 -13.60 15.62 3.40
N LEU A 111 -12.40 15.14 3.75
CA LEU A 111 -11.22 15.05 2.90
C LEU A 111 -10.52 13.68 3.05
N PRO A 112 -10.92 12.67 2.27
CA PRO A 112 -10.40 11.30 2.36
C PRO A 112 -8.87 11.20 2.26
N HIS A 113 -8.23 12.07 1.48
CA HIS A 113 -6.77 12.08 1.30
C HIS A 113 -5.97 12.55 2.53
N LEU A 114 -6.65 13.14 3.53
CA LEU A 114 -6.05 13.55 4.80
C LEU A 114 -6.34 12.54 5.91
N GLU A 115 -7.09 11.48 5.61
CA GLU A 115 -7.37 10.47 6.60
C GLU A 115 -6.06 9.79 7.04
N PRO A 116 -5.80 9.61 8.34
CA PRO A 116 -4.51 9.10 8.83
C PRO A 116 -4.06 7.78 8.19
N ARG A 117 -4.98 6.89 7.82
CA ARG A 117 -4.67 5.62 7.12
C ARG A 117 -4.07 5.89 5.73
N VAL A 118 -4.64 6.84 5.00
CA VAL A 118 -4.17 7.26 3.67
C VAL A 118 -2.84 8.00 3.77
N VAL A 119 -2.71 8.88 4.76
CA VAL A 119 -1.45 9.61 5.02
C VAL A 119 -0.32 8.62 5.37
N ALA A 120 -0.59 7.64 6.24
CA ALA A 120 0.36 6.59 6.58
C ALA A 120 0.78 5.78 5.35
N LEU A 121 -0.18 5.35 4.51
CA LEU A 121 0.12 4.59 3.30
C LEU A 121 0.94 5.41 2.29
N ARG A 122 0.60 6.70 2.12
CA ARG A 122 1.36 7.63 1.28
C ARG A 122 2.80 7.79 1.79
N SER A 123 2.97 7.94 3.10
CA SER A 123 4.28 8.05 3.75
C SER A 123 5.13 6.79 3.51
N LEU A 124 4.56 5.60 3.72
CA LEU A 124 5.22 4.32 3.45
C LEU A 124 5.54 4.09 1.96
N CYS A 125 4.74 4.63 1.05
CA CYS A 125 5.05 4.62 -0.38
C CYS A 125 6.19 5.59 -0.71
N ALA A 126 6.27 6.75 -0.05
CA ALA A 126 7.31 7.76 -0.29
C ALA A 126 8.68 7.35 0.27
N TYR A 127 8.72 6.70 1.43
CA TYR A 127 9.95 6.34 2.13
C TYR A 127 10.12 4.82 2.18
N ARG A 128 11.29 4.32 1.79
CA ARG A 128 11.64 2.90 1.92
C ARG A 128 12.02 2.56 3.36
N ARG A 129 12.13 1.26 3.65
CA ARG A 129 12.43 0.72 4.99
C ARG A 129 13.77 1.20 5.56
N ASP A 130 14.71 1.61 4.71
CA ASP A 130 16.02 2.11 5.09
C ASP A 130 15.95 3.36 5.98
N VAL A 131 14.89 4.16 5.91
CA VAL A 131 14.71 5.30 6.83
C VAL A 131 14.61 4.86 8.31
N ALA A 132 14.11 3.64 8.56
CA ALA A 132 14.07 3.09 9.91
C ALA A 132 15.45 2.71 10.47
N ILE A 133 16.44 2.52 9.60
CA ILE A 133 17.82 2.19 9.97
C ILE A 133 18.53 3.42 10.55
N PHE A 134 18.19 4.62 10.06
CA PHE A 134 18.81 5.88 10.48
C PHE A 134 18.09 6.58 11.64
N GLY A 135 16.89 6.12 12.00
CA GLY A 135 16.10 6.70 13.10
C GLY A 135 16.31 6.03 14.47
N SER A 136 17.31 5.16 14.62
CA SER A 136 17.66 4.48 15.88
C SER A 136 18.85 5.10 16.62
N SER A 137 19.25 6.33 16.25
CA SER A 137 20.26 7.14 16.96
C SER A 137 19.67 7.92 18.12
#